data_AF-A0A0R0GFF9-F1
#
_entry.id   AF-A0A0R0GFF9-F1
#
_cell.length_a   1.000
_cell.length_b   1.000
_cell.length_c   1.000
_cell.angle_alpha   90.00
_cell.angle_beta   90.00
_cell.angle_gamma   90.00
#
_symmetry.space_group_name_H-M   'P 1'
#
loop_
_entity.id
_entity.type
_entity.pdbx_description
1 polymer ?
#
loop_
_entity_poly.entity_id
_entity_poly.type
_entity_poly.pdbx_seq_one_letter_code
_entity_poly.pdbx_strand_id
1 'polypeptide(L)'
;MLVVGFSVAATYDILSNYHPPTHHAPTISPIEKSFWKTIAPSKLLIFSSKLLQDRLPTCLQLQKQISQACYMKNFLEDCNNLFLRCLFSHKLWLAGLGWMGLSFAIPCTIHDLYVQLGDCIRIKKSKAVKHIF
;
A
#
# COMPACT_ATOMS: atom_id res chain seq x y z
N MET A 1 32.43 -7.13 11.05
CA MET A 1 30.99 -6.89 10.84
C MET A 1 30.23 -7.95 11.62
N LEU A 2 29.92 -7.70 12.90
CA LEU A 2 29.12 -8.64 13.69
C LEU A 2 27.66 -8.42 13.32
N VAL A 3 27.08 -9.36 12.58
CA VAL A 3 25.61 -9.50 12.55
C VAL A 3 25.25 -10.01 13.94
N VAL A 4 24.97 -9.10 14.87
CA VAL A 4 24.41 -9.48 16.17
C VAL A 4 23.07 -10.11 15.85
N GLY A 5 22.93 -11.41 16.07
CA GLY A 5 21.67 -12.11 15.87
C GLY A 5 20.65 -11.52 16.85
N PHE A 6 19.64 -10.84 16.33
CA PHE A 6 18.52 -10.39 17.15
C PHE A 6 17.56 -11.57 17.31
N SER A 7 17.34 -12.01 18.56
CA SER A 7 16.28 -12.97 18.86
C SER A 7 14.93 -12.27 18.80
N VAL A 8 13.89 -12.97 18.33
CA VAL A 8 12.50 -12.51 18.41
C VAL A 8 12.17 -12.09 19.84
N ALA A 9 12.62 -12.86 20.84
CA ALA A 9 12.39 -12.55 22.25
C ALA A 9 13.01 -11.21 22.67
N ALA A 10 14.24 -10.91 22.24
CA ALA A 10 14.90 -9.65 22.54
C ALA A 10 14.17 -8.46 21.88
N THR A 11 13.67 -8.63 20.66
CA THR A 11 12.85 -7.61 20.00
C THR A 11 11.56 -7.35 20.75
N TYR A 12 10.86 -8.41 21.20
CA TYR A 12 9.66 -8.25 22.01
C TYR A 12 9.95 -7.56 23.33
N ASP A 13 11.07 -7.90 24.00
CA ASP A 13 11.49 -7.27 25.25
C ASP A 13 11.81 -5.77 25.05
N ILE A 14 12.50 -5.41 23.97
CA ILE A 14 12.75 -4.01 23.61
C ILE A 14 11.43 -3.28 23.36
N LEU A 15 10.50 -3.88 22.61
CA LEU A 15 9.21 -3.26 22.29
C LEU A 15 8.31 -3.12 23.52
N SER A 16 8.30 -4.09 24.43
CA SER A 16 7.51 -4.00 25.66
C SER A 16 8.06 -2.95 26.63
N ASN A 17 9.37 -2.74 26.64
CA ASN A 17 10.02 -1.72 27.47
C ASN A 17 10.16 -0.36 26.76
N TYR A 18 9.75 -0.25 25.49
CA TYR A 18 9.83 1.00 24.74
C TYR A 18 8.77 1.98 25.24
N HIS A 19 9.22 2.99 25.99
CA HIS A 19 8.41 4.15 26.33
C HIS A 19 8.62 5.21 25.24
N PRO A 20 7.67 5.44 24.32
CA PRO A 20 7.83 6.51 23.35
C PRO A 20 8.00 7.85 24.08
N PRO A 21 8.83 8.77 23.56
CA PRO A 21 8.84 10.13 24.05
C PRO A 21 7.40 10.68 23.99
N THR A 22 6.96 11.39 25.03
CA THR A 22 5.60 11.98 25.14
C THR A 22 5.29 13.06 24.09
N HIS A 23 6.11 13.20 23.05
CA HIS A 23 5.82 14.08 21.92
C HIS A 23 4.73 13.45 21.07
N HIS A 24 3.55 14.09 21.09
CA HIS A 24 2.40 13.90 20.20
C HIS A 24 2.31 12.50 19.60
N ALA A 25 1.52 11.62 20.23
CA ALA A 25 1.13 10.34 19.63
C ALA A 25 0.86 10.57 18.14
N PRO A 26 1.59 9.90 17.23
CA PRO A 26 1.45 10.17 15.80
C PRO A 26 -0.03 10.06 15.47
N THR A 27 -0.60 11.12 14.91
CA THR A 27 -2.01 11.13 14.52
C THR A 27 -2.17 10.09 13.42
N ILE A 28 -2.50 8.86 13.82
CA ILE A 28 -2.77 7.77 12.88
C ILE A 28 -3.97 8.24 12.06
N SER A 29 -3.76 8.34 10.75
CA SER A 29 -4.80 8.78 9.84
C SER A 29 -6.01 7.83 9.93
N PRO A 30 -7.25 8.30 9.73
CA PRO A 30 -8.42 7.43 9.70
C PRO A 30 -8.26 6.26 8.71
N ILE A 31 -7.55 6.52 7.60
CA ILE A 31 -7.21 5.52 6.58
C ILE A 31 -6.37 4.40 7.18
N GLU A 32 -5.26 4.72 7.86
CA GLU A 32 -4.40 3.72 8.52
C GLU A 32 -5.14 2.91 9.58
N LYS A 33 -6.06 3.52 10.35
CA LYS A 33 -6.88 2.77 11.32
C LYS A 33 -7.80 1.75 10.65
N SER A 34 -8.37 2.11 9.50
CA SER A 34 -9.26 1.23 8.74
C SER A 34 -8.50 0.17 7.94
N PHE A 35 -7.28 0.49 7.53
CA PHE A 35 -6.42 -0.34 6.69
C PHE A 35 -6.17 -1.72 7.33
N TRP A 36 -5.82 -1.74 8.63
CA TRP A 36 -5.57 -2.97 9.37
C TRP A 36 -6.80 -3.80 9.73
N LYS A 37 -8.02 -3.30 9.49
CA LYS A 37 -9.27 -4.04 9.73
C LYS A 37 -9.70 -4.92 8.55
N THR A 38 -8.91 -4.93 7.47
CA THR A 38 -9.22 -5.68 6.24
C THR A 38 -8.91 -7.17 6.41
N ILE A 39 -9.70 -8.04 5.77
CA ILE A 39 -9.52 -9.50 5.75
C ILE A 39 -8.31 -9.98 4.89
N ALA A 40 -7.52 -9.06 4.37
CA ALA A 40 -6.43 -9.37 3.46
C ALA A 40 -5.28 -10.05 4.22
N PRO A 41 -4.56 -10.99 3.58
CA PRO A 41 -3.37 -11.59 4.16
C PRO A 41 -2.37 -10.54 4.65
N SER A 42 -1.75 -10.79 5.81
CA SER A 42 -0.79 -9.87 6.45
C SER A 42 0.35 -9.44 5.51
N LYS A 43 0.82 -10.35 4.66
CA LYS A 43 1.84 -10.05 3.63
C LYS A 43 1.38 -8.97 2.65
N LEU A 44 0.12 -9.00 2.22
CA LEU A 44 -0.45 -7.97 1.33
C LEU A 44 -0.65 -6.66 2.07
N LEU A 45 -1.07 -6.69 3.34
CA LEU A 45 -1.22 -5.48 4.16
C LEU A 45 0.13 -4.79 4.39
N ILE A 46 1.18 -5.54 4.73
CA ILE A 46 2.53 -4.96 4.90
C ILE A 46 3.02 -4.37 3.57
N PHE A 47 2.84 -5.08 2.46
CA PHE A 47 3.23 -4.59 1.14
C PHE A 47 2.50 -3.29 0.77
N SER A 48 1.17 -3.27 0.90
CA SER A 48 0.37 -2.10 0.57
C SER A 48 0.61 -0.92 1.51
N SER A 49 0.89 -1.17 2.80
CA SER A 49 1.30 -0.11 3.73
C SER A 49 2.63 0.51 3.30
N LYS A 50 3.60 -0.31 2.88
CA LYS A 50 4.86 0.21 2.33
C LYS A 50 4.64 0.98 1.04
N LEU A 51 3.77 0.49 0.16
CA LEU A 51 3.43 1.17 -1.09
C LEU A 51 2.79 2.55 -0.85
N LEU A 52 1.79 2.63 0.05
CA LEU A 52 1.10 3.88 0.39
C LEU A 52 2.03 4.92 1.04
N GLN A 53 3.06 4.46 1.75
CA GLN A 53 4.07 5.33 2.35
C GLN A 53 5.26 5.61 1.41
N ASP A 54 5.20 5.16 0.15
CA ASP A 54 6.32 5.22 -0.80
C ASP A 54 7.62 4.61 -0.25
N ARG A 55 7.52 3.56 0.56
CA ARG A 55 8.64 2.84 1.20
C ARG A 55 9.06 1.59 0.44
N LEU A 56 8.56 1.37 -0.77
CA LEU A 56 9.06 0.28 -1.60
C LEU A 56 10.46 0.62 -2.13
N PRO A 57 11.30 -0.39 -2.38
CA PRO A 57 12.57 -0.20 -3.07
C PRO A 57 12.30 0.08 -4.55
N THR A 58 11.90 1.31 -4.88
CA THR A 58 11.84 1.81 -6.27
C THR A 58 13.19 2.40 -6.67
N CYS A 59 13.49 2.55 -7.97
CA CYS A 59 14.75 3.19 -8.39
C CYS A 59 14.92 4.60 -7.82
N LEU A 60 13.85 5.32 -7.49
CA LEU A 60 13.96 6.57 -6.75
C LEU A 60 14.48 6.42 -5.33
N GLN A 61 13.89 5.48 -4.58
CA GLN A 61 14.34 5.17 -3.22
C GLN A 61 15.75 4.55 -3.22
N LEU A 62 16.06 3.78 -4.27
CA LEU A 62 17.36 3.15 -4.56
C LEU A 62 18.34 4.08 -5.27
N GLN A 63 17.99 5.28 -5.73
CA GLN A 63 18.98 6.24 -6.24
C GLN A 63 19.91 6.69 -5.10
N LYS A 64 19.51 6.43 -3.84
CA LYS A 64 20.40 6.48 -2.68
C LYS A 64 21.37 5.28 -2.58
N GLN A 65 21.16 4.17 -3.28
CA GLN A 65 21.98 2.94 -3.22
C GLN A 65 21.93 2.05 -4.50
N ILE A 66 22.44 2.51 -5.66
CA ILE A 66 22.82 1.67 -6.85
C ILE A 66 21.79 1.68 -8.03
N SER A 67 22.28 2.00 -9.23
CA SER A 67 21.57 2.58 -10.38
C SER A 67 21.23 1.62 -11.55
N GLN A 68 20.89 0.35 -11.33
CA GLN A 68 20.81 -0.61 -12.47
C GLN A 68 19.54 -1.45 -12.64
N ALA A 69 18.46 -1.23 -11.87
CA ALA A 69 17.23 -2.03 -11.99
C ALA A 69 16.04 -1.30 -12.64
N CYS A 70 16.29 -0.29 -13.47
CA CYS A 70 15.21 0.50 -14.09
C CYS A 70 14.56 -0.28 -15.26
N TYR A 71 13.35 -0.83 -15.04
CA TYR A 71 12.52 -1.36 -16.13
C TYR A 71 12.03 -0.23 -17.05
N MET A 72 11.89 0.98 -16.49
CA MET A 72 11.47 2.18 -17.20
C MET A 72 12.68 3.00 -17.66
N LYS A 73 13.38 2.56 -18.72
CA LYS A 73 14.63 3.20 -19.23
C LYS A 73 14.68 4.73 -19.22
N ASN A 74 13.55 5.45 -19.29
CA ASN A 74 13.48 6.91 -19.32
C ASN A 74 12.55 7.56 -18.26
N PHE A 75 11.93 6.80 -17.36
CA PHE A 75 11.09 7.39 -16.31
C PHE A 75 11.67 7.08 -14.94
N LEU A 76 11.86 8.15 -14.17
CA LEU A 76 12.16 8.13 -12.75
C LEU A 76 11.12 7.23 -12.05
N GLU A 77 11.55 6.04 -11.62
CA GLU A 77 10.65 5.01 -11.10
C GLU A 77 10.14 5.44 -9.72
N ASP A 78 8.99 6.09 -9.72
CA ASP A 78 8.13 6.30 -8.56
C ASP A 78 7.12 5.15 -8.48
N CYS A 79 6.62 4.84 -7.30
CA CYS A 79 5.54 3.89 -7.08
C CYS A 79 4.33 4.21 -7.98
N ASN A 80 3.93 5.48 -8.10
CA ASN A 80 2.78 5.85 -8.95
C ASN A 80 3.03 5.51 -10.42
N ASN A 81 4.24 5.76 -10.93
CA ASN A 81 4.60 5.42 -12.31
C ASN A 81 4.60 3.90 -12.51
N LEU A 82 5.25 3.16 -11.62
CA LEU A 82 5.39 1.70 -11.73
C LEU A 82 4.03 0.99 -11.64
N PHE A 83 3.16 1.40 -10.71
CA PHE A 83 1.92 0.70 -10.46
C PHE A 83 0.73 1.22 -11.26
N LEU A 84 0.69 2.49 -11.69
CA LEU A 84 -0.49 3.07 -12.35
C LEU A 84 -0.27 3.45 -13.81
N ARG A 85 0.94 3.87 -14.17
CA ARG A 85 1.23 4.43 -15.51
C ARG A 85 2.01 3.50 -16.41
N CYS A 86 2.78 2.57 -15.83
CA CYS A 86 3.38 1.47 -16.57
C CYS A 86 2.33 0.78 -17.43
N LEU A 87 2.59 0.60 -18.72
CA LEU A 87 1.62 -0.02 -19.64
C LEU A 87 1.14 -1.38 -19.14
N PHE A 88 2.05 -2.18 -18.57
CA PHE A 88 1.73 -3.48 -17.99
C PHE A 88 0.79 -3.34 -16.79
N SER A 89 1.20 -2.55 -15.78
CA SER A 89 0.42 -2.37 -14.55
C SER A 89 -0.93 -1.70 -14.81
N HIS A 90 -0.98 -0.73 -15.72
CA HIS A 90 -2.21 -0.08 -16.13
C HIS A 90 -3.20 -1.08 -16.75
N LYS A 91 -2.74 -1.93 -17.67
CA LYS A 91 -3.56 -3.01 -18.24
C LYS A 91 -4.02 -4.00 -17.17
N LEU A 92 -3.14 -4.34 -16.22
CA LEU A 92 -3.47 -5.23 -15.11
C LEU A 92 -4.59 -4.64 -14.23
N TRP A 93 -4.52 -3.35 -13.91
CA TRP A 93 -5.57 -2.65 -13.18
C TRP A 93 -6.89 -2.65 -13.95
N LEU A 94 -6.88 -2.31 -15.24
CA LEU A 94 -8.11 -2.33 -16.04
C LEU A 94 -8.74 -3.72 -16.10
N ALA A 95 -7.94 -4.77 -16.29
CA ALA A 95 -8.42 -6.15 -16.29
C ALA A 95 -8.99 -6.57 -14.92
N GLY A 96 -8.28 -6.26 -13.83
CA GLY A 96 -8.73 -6.57 -12.46
C GLY A 96 -9.99 -5.81 -12.06
N LEU A 97 -10.08 -4.53 -12.40
CA LEU A 97 -11.28 -3.70 -12.19
C LEU A 97 -12.46 -4.24 -13.01
N GLY A 98 -12.23 -4.57 -14.28
CA GLY A 98 -13.23 -5.18 -15.16
C GLY A 98 -13.78 -6.51 -14.60
N TRP A 99 -12.90 -7.37 -14.07
CA TRP A 99 -13.31 -8.62 -13.41
C TRP A 99 -14.20 -8.37 -12.18
N MET A 100 -13.98 -7.27 -11.44
CA MET A 100 -14.82 -6.89 -10.31
C MET A 100 -16.14 -6.19 -10.72
N GLY A 101 -16.34 -5.94 -12.01
CA GLY A 101 -17.44 -5.15 -12.54
C GLY A 101 -17.31 -3.65 -12.25
N LEU A 102 -16.08 -3.16 -12.06
CA LEU A 102 -15.77 -1.76 -11.85
C LEU A 102 -15.23 -1.16 -13.15
N SER A 103 -15.75 0.00 -13.54
CA SER A 103 -15.26 0.77 -14.68
C SER A 103 -15.11 2.22 -14.25
N PHE A 104 -13.87 2.64 -14.03
CA PHE A 104 -13.53 4.02 -13.72
C PHE A 104 -12.13 4.35 -14.25
N ALA A 105 -11.87 5.63 -14.45
CA ALA A 105 -10.54 6.09 -14.84
C ALA A 105 -9.55 5.87 -13.69
N ILE A 106 -8.44 5.18 -13.97
CA ILE A 106 -7.37 4.96 -12.99
C ILE A 106 -6.79 6.34 -12.60
N PRO A 107 -6.80 6.72 -11.32
CA PRO A 107 -6.35 8.03 -10.89
C PRO A 107 -4.82 8.17 -10.98
N CYS A 108 -4.33 9.39 -10.77
CA CYS A 108 -2.92 9.71 -10.91
C CYS A 108 -2.02 9.18 -9.78
N THR A 109 -2.59 8.93 -8.59
CA THR A 109 -1.85 8.50 -7.40
C THR A 109 -2.43 7.22 -6.80
N ILE A 110 -1.59 6.44 -6.13
CA ILE A 110 -1.99 5.19 -5.48
C ILE A 110 -2.93 5.46 -4.30
N HIS A 111 -2.71 6.59 -3.61
CA HIS A 111 -3.58 7.02 -2.52
C HIS A 111 -5.02 7.25 -3.02
N ASP A 112 -5.18 7.97 -4.13
CA ASP A 112 -6.49 8.21 -4.73
C ASP A 112 -7.13 6.90 -5.20
N LEU A 113 -6.34 5.99 -5.81
CA LEU A 113 -6.83 4.67 -6.20
C LEU A 113 -7.35 3.89 -4.99
N TYR A 114 -6.63 3.93 -3.87
CA TYR A 114 -7.02 3.26 -2.63
C TYR A 114 -8.35 3.79 -2.09
N VAL A 115 -8.50 5.12 -2.01
CA VAL A 115 -9.74 5.77 -1.55
C VAL A 115 -10.90 5.45 -2.49
N GLN A 116 -10.70 5.62 -3.79
CA GLN A 116 -11.72 5.38 -4.80
C GLN A 116 -12.20 3.93 -4.81
N LEU A 117 -11.29 2.96 -4.70
CA LEU A 117 -11.66 1.55 -4.61
C LEU A 117 -12.44 1.25 -3.33
N GLY A 118 -12.05 1.84 -2.20
CA GLY A 118 -12.77 1.75 -0.93
C GLY A 118 -14.21 2.25 -1.04
N ASP A 119 -14.42 3.40 -1.69
CA ASP A 119 -15.74 3.97 -1.93
C ASP A 119 -16.58 3.11 -2.89
N CYS A 120 -16.00 2.62 -3.99
CA CYS A 120 -16.69 1.73 -4.92
C CYS A 120 -17.19 0.44 -4.24
N ILE A 121 -16.35 -0.17 -3.40
CA ILE A 121 -16.72 -1.37 -2.65
C ILE A 121 -17.81 -1.06 -1.62
N ARG A 122 -17.74 0.09 -0.95
CA ARG A 122 -18.77 0.53 0.02
C ARG A 122 -20.12 0.76 -0.67
N ILE A 123 -20.14 1.41 -1.84
CA ILE A 123 -21.37 1.64 -2.62
C ILE A 123 -21.98 0.31 -3.04
N LYS A 124 -21.18 -0.66 -3.51
CA LYS A 124 -21.68 -1.99 -3.91
C LYS A 124 -22.29 -2.76 -2.73
N LYS A 125 -21.71 -2.66 -1.53
CA LYS A 125 -22.31 -3.23 -0.31
C LYS A 125 -23.63 -2.57 0.08
N SER A 126 -23.73 -1.24 -0.05
CA SER A 126 -24.96 -0.50 0.28
C SER A 126 -26.12 -0.78 -0.69
N LYS A 127 -25.81 -0.98 -1.98
CA LYS A 127 -26.82 -1.34 -3.00
C LYS A 127 -27.35 -2.77 -2.88
N ALA A 128 -26.84 -3.59 -1.97
CA ALA A 128 -27.42 -4.89 -1.65
C ALA A 128 -28.65 -4.73 -0.75
N VAL A 129 -29.65 -3.97 -1.21
CA VAL A 129 -30.99 -4.01 -0.62
C VAL A 129 -31.59 -5.33 -1.07
N LYS A 130 -31.60 -6.33 -0.17
CA LYS A 130 -32.46 -7.50 -0.35
C LYS A 130 -33.89 -7.02 -0.21
N HIS A 131 -34.58 -6.89 -1.34
CA HIS A 131 -36.04 -6.94 -1.33
C HIS A 131 -36.42 -8.30 -0.74
N ILE A 132 -36.83 -8.29 0.52
CA ILE A 132 -37.59 -9.39 1.12
C ILE A 132 -39.01 -9.11 0.67
N PHE A 133 -39.49 -9.90 -0.29
CA PHE A 133 -40.90 -10.23 -0.37
C PHE A 133 -41.14 -11.41 0.57
#